data_AF-A0A1F5S3H4-F1
#
_entry.id   AF-A0A1F5S3H4-F1
#
_cell.length_a   1.000
_cell.length_b   1.000
_cell.length_c   1.000
_cell.angle_alpha   90.00
_cell.angle_beta   90.00
_cell.angle_gamma   90.00
#
_symmetry.space_group_name_H-M   'P 1'
#
loop_
_entity.id
_entity.type
_entity.pdbx_description
1 polymer ?
#
loop_
_entity_poly.entity_id
_entity_poly.type
_entity_poly.pdbx_seq_one_letter_code
_entity_poly.pdbx_strand_id
1 'polypeptide(L)'
;MYFSRRTKIVIAIVIILLLAFLLYWFLWRGKSVNDEEVQSPPPPIAIVPQNKPAGSVPPEPVKGEEKTKADLGRLAAAFAERFGSYSNQGEYANVLDLKPIMTGTMQKWVDDYVAESKAAITDVSVYSGITTKAVSSKITAINEKGGTATVVVNTQREGAGEKTAENKEIYYQNLELEFQKISDEWKVNKANWLE
;
A
#
# COMPACT_ATOMS: atom_id res chain seq x y z
N MET A 1 10.68 15.38 -55.34
CA MET A 1 9.34 14.90 -55.73
C MET A 1 8.36 16.06 -55.61
N TYR A 2 7.98 16.70 -56.73
CA TYR A 2 7.07 17.85 -56.69
C TYR A 2 5.63 17.38 -56.56
N PHE A 3 5.04 17.56 -55.37
CA PHE A 3 3.63 17.26 -55.14
C PHE A 3 2.73 18.16 -56.00
N SER A 4 1.77 17.57 -56.71
CA SER A 4 0.81 18.30 -57.54
C SER A 4 0.01 19.30 -56.68
N ARG A 5 -0.49 20.39 -57.29
CA ARG A 5 -1.28 21.43 -56.58
C ARG A 5 -2.44 20.83 -55.77
N ARG A 6 -3.06 19.74 -56.26
CA ARG A 6 -4.15 19.02 -55.58
C ARG A 6 -3.66 18.28 -54.34
N THR A 7 -2.51 17.61 -54.42
CA THR A 7 -1.91 16.89 -53.28
C THR A 7 -1.48 17.84 -52.16
N LYS A 8 -0.99 19.05 -52.51
CA LYS A 8 -0.64 20.08 -51.51
C LYS A 8 -1.87 20.59 -50.73
N ILE A 9 -3.01 20.75 -51.41
CA ILE A 9 -4.26 21.16 -50.77
C ILE A 9 -4.76 20.07 -49.81
N VAL A 10 -4.71 18.80 -50.23
CA VAL A 10 -5.12 17.68 -49.38
C VAL A 10 -4.25 17.58 -48.12
N ILE A 11 -2.92 17.70 -48.26
CA ILE A 11 -2.00 17.68 -47.12
C ILE A 11 -2.28 18.84 -46.16
N ALA A 12 -2.53 20.05 -46.68
CA ALA A 12 -2.88 21.21 -45.87
C ALA A 12 -4.17 20.99 -45.06
N ILE A 13 -5.21 20.40 -45.67
CA ILE A 13 -6.47 20.09 -44.98
C ILE A 13 -6.26 19.06 -43.88
N VAL A 14 -5.48 18.00 -44.14
CA VAL A 14 -5.19 16.95 -43.14
C VAL A 14 -4.44 17.52 -41.94
N ILE A 15 -3.48 18.43 -42.17
CA ILE A 15 -2.74 19.10 -41.08
C ILE A 15 -3.68 19.98 -40.25
N ILE A 16 -4.58 20.75 -40.90
CA ILE A 16 -5.54 21.60 -40.19
C ILE A 16 -6.50 20.75 -39.33
N LEU A 17 -6.97 19.60 -39.84
CA LEU A 17 -7.83 18.69 -39.10
C LEU A 17 -7.10 18.05 -37.90
N LEU A 18 -5.82 17.68 -38.07
CA LEU A 18 -4.98 17.18 -36.97
C LEU A 18 -4.77 18.23 -35.88
N LEU A 19 -4.50 19.48 -36.27
CA LEU A 19 -4.35 20.59 -35.32
C LEU A 19 -5.66 20.88 -34.59
N ALA A 20 -6.79 20.91 -35.28
CA ALA A 20 -8.09 21.11 -34.66
C ALA A 20 -8.43 19.99 -33.66
N PHE A 21 -8.12 18.73 -33.99
CA PHE A 21 -8.32 17.58 -33.11
C PHE A 21 -7.45 17.66 -31.85
N LEU A 22 -6.16 18.01 -31.99
CA LEU A 22 -5.26 18.19 -30.85
C LEU A 22 -5.71 19.34 -29.93
N LEU A 23 -6.20 20.44 -30.52
CA LEU A 23 -6.69 21.60 -29.78
C LEU A 23 -7.99 21.27 -29.03
N TYR A 24 -8.90 20.54 -29.68
CA TYR A 24 -10.11 20.00 -29.05
C TYR A 24 -9.78 19.07 -27.87
N TRP A 25 -8.86 18.12 -28.07
CA TRP A 25 -8.41 17.21 -27.00
C TRP A 25 -7.83 18.00 -25.83
N PHE A 26 -6.95 18.96 -26.10
CA PHE A 26 -6.28 19.75 -25.07
C PHE A 26 -7.27 20.58 -24.25
N LEU A 27 -8.27 21.19 -24.88
CA LEU A 27 -9.31 21.96 -24.19
C LEU A 27 -10.27 21.10 -23.37
N TRP A 28 -10.44 19.81 -23.69
CA TRP A 28 -11.33 18.90 -22.96
C TRP A 28 -10.66 18.16 -21.79
N ARG A 29 -9.32 18.23 -21.65
CA ARG A 29 -8.58 17.67 -20.50
C ARG A 29 -8.66 18.55 -19.23
N GLY A 30 -9.16 19.78 -19.33
CA GLY A 30 -9.15 20.76 -18.24
C GLY A 30 -10.53 20.99 -17.59
N LYS A 31 -11.07 19.99 -16.89
CA LYS A 31 -12.13 20.24 -15.89
C LYS A 31 -12.05 19.24 -14.73
N SER A 32 -10.96 19.32 -13.98
CA SER A 32 -10.94 18.78 -12.61
C SER A 32 -11.82 19.67 -11.76
N VAL A 33 -12.94 19.14 -11.29
CA VAL A 33 -13.79 19.78 -10.28
C VAL A 33 -12.94 19.87 -9.01
N ASN A 34 -12.47 21.08 -8.71
CA ASN A 34 -11.86 21.40 -7.44
C ASN A 34 -13.02 21.79 -6.51
N ASP A 35 -13.61 20.80 -5.84
CA ASP A 35 -14.44 21.07 -4.67
C ASP A 35 -13.49 21.39 -3.51
N GLU A 36 -13.16 22.67 -3.35
CA GLU A 36 -12.66 23.17 -2.08
C GLU A 36 -13.80 23.07 -1.06
N GLU A 37 -13.84 21.97 -0.33
CA GLU A 37 -14.65 21.85 0.87
C GLU A 37 -14.05 22.79 1.94
N VAL A 38 -14.65 23.97 2.06
CA VAL A 38 -14.36 24.95 3.10
C VAL A 38 -14.72 24.36 4.46
N GLN A 39 -13.73 23.85 5.19
CA GLN A 39 -13.90 23.49 6.60
C GLN A 39 -14.24 24.75 7.41
N SER A 40 -15.49 24.82 7.88
CA SER A 40 -15.87 25.74 8.96
C SER A 40 -15.25 25.28 10.28
N PRO A 41 -14.81 26.19 11.16
CA PRO A 41 -14.31 25.82 12.47
C PRO A 41 -15.39 25.12 13.29
N PRO A 42 -15.05 24.10 14.11
CA PRO A 42 -16.02 23.42 14.95
C PRO A 42 -16.64 24.39 15.97
N PRO A 43 -17.96 24.28 16.25
CA PRO A 43 -18.61 25.12 17.25
C PRO A 43 -18.09 24.83 18.67
N PRO A 44 -18.19 25.78 19.61
CA PRO A 44 -17.77 25.59 20.99
C PRO A 44 -18.51 24.41 21.64
N ILE A 45 -17.79 23.57 22.35
CA ILE A 45 -18.35 22.46 23.14
C ILE A 45 -19.26 23.05 24.21
N ALA A 46 -20.58 22.88 24.04
CA ALA A 46 -21.53 23.08 25.11
C ALA A 46 -21.31 21.97 26.16
N ILE A 47 -21.02 22.35 27.40
CA ILE A 47 -20.97 21.42 28.53
C ILE A 47 -22.42 20.95 28.77
N VAL A 48 -22.75 19.77 28.26
CA VAL A 48 -24.00 19.08 28.61
C VAL A 48 -23.82 18.51 30.01
N PRO A 49 -24.73 18.79 30.97
CA PRO A 49 -24.63 18.22 32.31
C PRO A 49 -24.73 16.70 32.24
N GLN A 50 -23.80 16.05 32.94
CA GLN A 50 -23.63 14.60 33.04
C GLN A 50 -24.93 13.94 33.53
N ASN A 51 -25.73 13.44 32.59
CA ASN A 51 -26.84 12.57 32.92
C ASN A 51 -26.25 11.20 33.26
N LYS A 52 -26.42 10.81 34.53
CA LYS A 52 -26.03 9.52 35.10
C LYS A 52 -26.51 8.38 34.19
N PRO A 53 -25.65 7.50 33.65
CA PRO A 53 -26.11 6.38 32.85
C PRO A 53 -26.91 5.42 33.72
N ALA A 54 -28.18 5.26 33.40
CA ALA A 54 -28.94 4.08 33.75
C ALA A 54 -28.30 2.89 33.00
N GLY A 55 -27.70 1.97 33.76
CA GLY A 55 -27.36 0.60 33.34
C GLY A 55 -26.77 0.43 31.95
N SER A 56 -25.49 0.79 31.74
CA SER A 56 -24.72 0.17 30.67
C SER A 56 -24.46 -1.29 31.07
N VAL A 57 -25.19 -2.22 30.46
CA VAL A 57 -24.76 -3.62 30.42
C VAL A 57 -23.32 -3.59 29.89
N PRO A 58 -22.33 -4.13 30.64
CA PRO A 58 -20.95 -4.20 30.15
C PRO A 58 -20.96 -4.87 28.78
N PRO A 59 -20.22 -4.36 27.77
CA PRO A 59 -20.04 -5.09 26.53
C PRO A 59 -19.54 -6.49 26.91
N GLU A 60 -20.20 -7.53 26.40
CA GLU A 60 -19.76 -8.90 26.64
C GLU A 60 -18.26 -8.99 26.32
N PRO A 61 -17.47 -9.66 27.18
CA PRO A 61 -16.05 -9.82 26.91
C PRO A 61 -15.89 -10.47 25.54
N VAL A 62 -15.13 -9.81 24.66
CA VAL A 62 -14.75 -10.33 23.34
C VAL A 62 -14.21 -11.74 23.56
N LYS A 63 -14.91 -12.76 23.02
CA LYS A 63 -14.52 -14.16 23.14
C LYS A 63 -13.06 -14.31 22.68
N GLY A 64 -12.29 -15.18 23.34
CA GLY A 64 -10.83 -15.29 23.11
C GLY A 64 -10.41 -15.48 21.65
N GLU A 65 -11.26 -16.13 20.85
CA GLU A 65 -11.07 -16.31 19.41
C GLU A 65 -11.15 -14.99 18.62
N GLU A 66 -12.16 -14.15 18.90
CA GLU A 66 -12.32 -12.84 18.23
C GLU A 66 -11.17 -11.89 18.57
N LYS A 67 -10.65 -11.97 19.81
CA LYS A 67 -9.44 -11.25 20.20
C LYS A 67 -8.21 -11.72 19.40
N THR A 68 -8.02 -13.04 19.30
CA THR A 68 -6.90 -13.63 18.56
C THR A 68 -6.92 -13.22 17.09
N LYS A 69 -8.11 -13.24 16.46
CA LYS A 69 -8.29 -12.78 15.08
C LYS A 69 -7.95 -11.30 14.92
N ALA A 70 -8.41 -10.45 15.82
CA ALA A 70 -8.11 -9.01 15.78
C ALA A 70 -6.60 -8.75 15.92
N ASP A 71 -5.93 -9.45 16.84
CA ASP A 71 -4.49 -9.30 17.08
C ASP A 71 -3.66 -9.80 15.87
N LEU A 72 -4.02 -10.94 15.29
CA LEU A 72 -3.41 -11.43 14.03
C LEU A 72 -3.60 -10.45 12.87
N GLY A 73 -4.80 -9.88 12.72
CA GLY A 73 -5.08 -8.91 11.67
C GLY A 73 -4.25 -7.63 11.78
N ARG A 74 -4.02 -7.15 13.01
CA ARG A 74 -3.14 -5.98 13.28
C ARG A 74 -1.67 -6.31 13.03
N LEU A 75 -1.21 -7.46 13.50
CA LEU A 75 0.16 -7.93 13.28
C LEU A 75 0.45 -8.08 11.78
N ALA A 76 -0.48 -8.69 11.03
CA ALA A 76 -0.38 -8.86 9.59
C ALA A 76 -0.30 -7.51 8.85
N ALA A 77 -1.16 -6.55 9.19
CA ALA A 77 -1.14 -5.22 8.59
C ALA A 77 0.20 -4.50 8.86
N ALA A 78 0.64 -4.46 10.11
CA ALA A 78 1.88 -3.80 10.51
C ALA A 78 3.14 -4.47 9.91
N PHE A 79 3.10 -5.79 9.74
CA PHE A 79 4.15 -6.54 9.04
C PHE A 79 4.16 -6.19 7.56
N ALA A 80 3.01 -6.21 6.89
CA ALA A 80 2.89 -5.92 5.46
C ALA A 80 3.38 -4.52 5.10
N GLU A 81 3.07 -3.51 5.92
CA GLU A 81 3.54 -2.13 5.69
C GLU A 81 5.05 -2.02 5.74
N ARG A 82 5.70 -2.61 6.75
CA ARG A 82 7.16 -2.60 6.88
C ARG A 82 7.84 -3.48 5.82
N PHE A 83 7.32 -4.69 5.60
CA PHE A 83 7.86 -5.65 4.65
C PHE A 83 7.78 -5.14 3.21
N GLY A 84 6.65 -4.52 2.85
CA GLY A 84 6.42 -4.00 1.51
C GLY A 84 7.06 -2.64 1.23
N SER A 85 7.38 -1.86 2.26
CA SER A 85 8.06 -0.58 2.10
C SER A 85 9.56 -0.78 1.95
N TYR A 86 10.22 -0.07 1.05
CA TYR A 86 11.64 -0.22 0.75
C TYR A 86 12.25 1.10 0.29
N SER A 87 13.54 1.31 0.53
CA SER A 87 14.34 2.35 -0.12
C SER A 87 15.76 1.84 -0.36
N ASN A 88 16.35 2.21 -1.49
CA ASN A 88 17.74 1.91 -1.80
C ASN A 88 18.76 2.59 -0.87
N GLN A 89 18.33 3.57 -0.06
CA GLN A 89 19.16 4.23 0.97
C GLN A 89 18.84 3.72 2.38
N GLY A 90 17.86 2.82 2.53
CA GLY A 90 17.38 2.33 3.82
C GLY A 90 18.14 1.11 4.36
N GLU A 91 19.16 0.61 3.66
CA GLU A 91 19.99 -0.53 4.08
C GLU A 91 19.19 -1.79 4.49
N TYR A 92 17.99 -1.96 3.92
CA TYR A 92 17.05 -3.04 4.23
C TYR A 92 16.54 -3.08 5.68
N ALA A 93 16.64 -1.97 6.42
CA ALA A 93 16.15 -1.88 7.81
C ALA A 93 14.67 -2.29 7.93
N ASN A 94 13.86 -1.99 6.92
CA ASN A 94 12.43 -2.32 6.84
C ASN A 94 12.11 -3.83 7.01
N VAL A 95 12.97 -4.72 6.50
CA VAL A 95 12.82 -6.18 6.67
C VAL A 95 13.62 -6.72 7.85
N LEU A 96 14.77 -6.11 8.18
CA LEU A 96 15.60 -6.54 9.30
C LEU A 96 14.94 -6.27 10.66
N ASP A 97 14.23 -5.15 10.79
CA ASP A 97 13.51 -4.78 12.02
C ASP A 97 12.32 -5.72 12.31
N LEU A 98 11.89 -6.51 11.32
CA LEU A 98 10.81 -7.48 11.48
C LEU A 98 11.27 -8.84 12.04
N LYS A 99 12.58 -9.11 12.13
CA LYS A 99 13.12 -10.39 12.59
C LYS A 99 12.53 -10.87 13.94
N PRO A 100 12.29 -10.03 14.96
CA PRO A 100 11.73 -10.49 16.24
C PRO A 100 10.37 -11.19 16.13
N ILE A 101 9.56 -10.81 15.14
CA ILE A 101 8.21 -11.34 14.89
C ILE A 101 8.17 -12.39 13.76
N MET A 102 9.34 -12.86 13.31
CA MET A 102 9.49 -13.90 12.29
C MET A 102 9.87 -15.24 12.92
N THR A 103 9.48 -16.35 12.30
CA THR A 103 10.04 -17.68 12.61
C THR A 103 11.52 -17.73 12.22
N GLY A 104 12.27 -18.70 12.76
CA GLY A 104 13.68 -18.87 12.39
C GLY A 104 13.89 -19.10 10.89
N THR A 105 12.96 -19.81 10.24
CA THR A 105 12.96 -20.02 8.79
C THR A 105 12.81 -18.71 8.02
N MET A 106 11.85 -17.86 8.41
CA MET A 106 11.63 -16.56 7.75
C MET A 106 12.79 -15.60 8.01
N GLN A 107 13.38 -15.61 9.22
CA GLN A 107 14.58 -14.81 9.52
C GLN A 107 15.74 -15.17 8.61
N LYS A 108 15.98 -16.48 8.39
CA LYS A 108 17.00 -16.94 7.46
C LYS A 108 16.72 -16.50 6.02
N TRP A 109 15.46 -16.61 5.58
CA TRP A 109 15.07 -16.14 4.25
C TRP A 109 15.35 -14.64 4.08
N VAL A 110 15.06 -13.81 5.10
CA VAL A 110 15.37 -12.37 5.07
C VAL A 110 16.87 -12.13 4.99
N ASP A 111 17.68 -12.85 5.76
CA ASP A 111 19.14 -12.69 5.73
C ASP A 111 19.70 -13.00 4.34
N ASP A 112 19.23 -14.08 3.71
CA ASP A 112 19.64 -14.48 2.36
C ASP A 112 19.16 -13.43 1.33
N TYR A 113 17.90 -12.98 1.40
CA TYR A 113 17.34 -11.94 0.53
C TYR A 113 18.13 -10.62 0.60
N VAL A 114 18.49 -10.17 1.80
CA VAL A 114 19.24 -8.93 2.00
C VAL A 114 20.65 -9.06 1.44
N ALA A 115 21.33 -10.18 1.68
CA ALA A 115 22.67 -10.42 1.16
C ALA A 115 22.68 -10.42 -0.38
N GLU A 116 21.74 -11.13 -1.01
CA GLU A 116 21.59 -11.16 -2.48
C GLU A 116 21.26 -9.78 -3.05
N SER A 117 20.33 -9.07 -2.41
CA SER A 117 19.89 -7.75 -2.90
C SER A 117 21.00 -6.70 -2.79
N LYS A 118 21.78 -6.70 -1.71
CA LYS A 118 22.95 -5.81 -1.56
C LYS A 118 24.02 -6.07 -2.62
N ALA A 119 24.25 -7.33 -2.97
CA ALA A 119 25.22 -7.70 -4.01
C ALA A 119 24.78 -7.22 -5.42
N ALA A 120 23.48 -7.00 -5.63
CA ALA A 120 22.93 -6.53 -6.90
C ALA A 120 22.87 -5.00 -7.05
N ILE A 121 23.09 -4.22 -5.98
CA ILE A 121 23.06 -2.76 -6.03
C ILE A 121 24.31 -2.24 -6.76
N THR A 122 24.11 -1.55 -7.88
CA THR A 122 25.20 -0.95 -8.67
C THR A 122 25.28 0.59 -8.54
N ASP A 123 24.22 1.25 -8.10
CA ASP A 123 24.15 2.70 -7.95
C ASP A 123 23.12 3.11 -6.87
N VAL A 124 23.53 3.98 -5.94
CA VAL A 124 22.70 4.53 -4.85
C VAL A 124 22.62 6.06 -4.89
N SER A 125 23.20 6.69 -5.92
CA SER A 125 23.23 8.14 -6.07
C SER A 125 21.84 8.75 -6.26
N VAL A 126 20.93 7.97 -6.85
CA VAL A 126 19.55 8.34 -7.13
C VAL A 126 18.61 7.66 -6.13
N TYR A 127 17.74 8.42 -5.45
CA TYR A 127 16.75 7.84 -4.54
C TYR A 127 15.70 7.03 -5.31
N SER A 128 15.44 5.81 -4.81
CA SER A 128 14.30 4.99 -5.21
C SER A 128 13.72 4.29 -3.99
N GLY A 129 12.39 4.27 -3.90
CA GLY A 129 11.70 3.58 -2.82
C GLY A 129 10.25 3.24 -3.16
N ILE A 130 9.68 2.39 -2.32
CA ILE A 130 8.26 2.02 -2.32
C ILE A 130 7.73 2.25 -0.92
N THR A 131 6.58 2.88 -0.82
CA THR A 131 5.80 2.99 0.41
C THR A 131 4.61 2.06 0.31
N THR A 132 4.40 1.21 1.32
CA THR A 132 3.25 0.29 1.39
C THR A 132 2.33 0.66 2.53
N LYS A 133 1.03 0.73 2.25
CA LYS A 133 -0.04 0.95 3.23
C LYS A 133 -0.98 -0.26 3.25
N ALA A 134 -1.29 -0.77 4.43
CA ALA A 134 -2.31 -1.81 4.58
C ALA A 134 -3.70 -1.17 4.45
N VAL A 135 -4.50 -1.65 3.51
CA VAL A 135 -5.89 -1.19 3.28
C VAL A 135 -6.87 -2.04 4.07
N SER A 136 -6.68 -3.36 4.06
CA SER A 136 -7.47 -4.30 4.84
C SER A 136 -6.71 -5.60 5.09
N SER A 137 -7.13 -6.36 6.10
CA SER A 137 -6.62 -7.70 6.38
C SER A 137 -7.78 -8.70 6.53
N LYS A 138 -7.61 -9.88 5.94
CA LYS A 138 -8.59 -10.96 5.97
C LYS A 138 -7.92 -12.27 6.36
N ILE A 139 -8.35 -12.85 7.47
CA ILE A 139 -7.94 -14.20 7.87
C ILE A 139 -8.64 -15.19 6.95
N THR A 140 -7.87 -15.95 6.16
CA THR A 140 -8.39 -16.96 5.23
C THR A 140 -8.39 -18.35 5.83
N ALA A 141 -7.49 -18.61 6.79
CA ALA A 141 -7.45 -19.85 7.55
C ALA A 141 -6.90 -19.59 8.97
N ILE A 142 -7.45 -20.30 9.97
CA ILE A 142 -6.90 -20.31 11.32
C ILE A 142 -7.15 -21.67 11.98
N ASN A 143 -6.09 -22.21 12.57
CA ASN A 143 -6.14 -23.38 13.45
C ASN A 143 -5.41 -23.01 14.75
N GLU A 144 -6.15 -22.47 15.70
CA GLU A 144 -5.57 -21.99 16.97
C GLU A 144 -4.89 -23.12 17.76
N LYS A 145 -5.48 -24.32 17.76
CA LYS A 145 -4.91 -25.49 18.44
C LYS A 145 -3.65 -26.02 17.77
N GLY A 146 -3.62 -25.99 16.43
CA GLY A 146 -2.45 -26.36 15.64
C GLY A 146 -1.40 -25.24 15.51
N GLY A 147 -1.71 -24.03 15.99
CA GLY A 147 -0.81 -22.89 15.95
C GLY A 147 -0.49 -22.41 14.54
N THR A 148 -1.45 -22.45 13.61
CA THR A 148 -1.27 -21.95 12.23
C THR A 148 -2.36 -20.98 11.83
N ALA A 149 -2.01 -19.94 11.06
CA ALA A 149 -2.99 -19.05 10.45
C ALA A 149 -2.49 -18.52 9.10
N THR A 150 -3.42 -18.16 8.23
CA THR A 150 -3.13 -17.47 6.96
C THR A 150 -3.94 -16.19 6.92
N VAL A 151 -3.25 -15.08 6.63
CA VAL A 151 -3.86 -13.75 6.52
C VAL A 151 -3.48 -13.15 5.18
N VAL A 152 -4.47 -12.71 4.42
CA VAL A 152 -4.26 -11.93 3.20
C VAL A 152 -4.43 -10.46 3.56
N VAL A 153 -3.41 -9.66 3.30
CA VAL A 153 -3.41 -8.20 3.48
C VAL A 153 -3.53 -7.55 2.12
N ASN A 154 -4.60 -6.79 1.90
CA ASN A 154 -4.70 -5.92 0.73
C ASN A 154 -3.87 -4.66 1.00
N THR A 155 -2.95 -4.33 0.09
CA THR A 155 -2.06 -3.19 0.24
C THR A 155 -2.20 -2.22 -0.92
N GLN A 156 -1.99 -0.94 -0.62
CA GLN A 156 -1.72 0.11 -1.60
C GLN A 156 -0.22 0.39 -1.57
N ARG A 157 0.41 0.42 -2.73
CA ARG A 157 1.85 0.63 -2.89
C ARG A 157 2.09 1.85 -3.76
N GLU A 158 3.00 2.71 -3.33
CA GLU A 158 3.37 3.94 -4.01
C GLU A 158 4.87 3.94 -4.29
N GLY A 159 5.25 3.98 -5.57
CA GLY A 159 6.65 4.13 -5.98
C GLY A 159 7.10 5.59 -5.95
N ALA A 160 8.27 5.86 -5.37
CA ALA A 160 8.95 7.14 -5.41
C ALA A 160 10.31 6.99 -6.10
N GLY A 161 10.52 7.71 -7.21
CA GLY A 161 11.76 7.71 -8.00
C GLY A 161 12.02 9.06 -8.67
N GLU A 162 13.16 9.16 -9.37
CA GLU A 162 13.79 10.43 -9.77
C GLU A 162 13.04 11.32 -10.78
N LYS A 163 11.84 10.98 -11.25
CA LYS A 163 11.15 11.77 -12.28
C LYS A 163 9.84 12.32 -11.79
N THR A 164 9.97 13.39 -11.00
CA THR A 164 8.93 14.33 -10.53
C THR A 164 7.79 13.70 -9.72
N ALA A 165 7.20 14.50 -8.81
CA ALA A 165 5.99 14.11 -8.06
C ALA A 165 4.80 13.71 -8.97
N GLU A 166 4.90 13.98 -10.28
CA GLU A 166 3.92 13.69 -11.32
C GLU A 166 3.92 12.25 -11.82
N ASN A 167 4.91 11.41 -11.49
CA ASN A 167 4.96 9.98 -11.89
C ASN A 167 4.96 9.01 -10.70
N LYS A 168 4.24 9.34 -9.63
CA LYS A 168 3.97 8.39 -8.54
C LYS A 168 3.05 7.27 -9.05
N GLU A 169 3.62 6.08 -9.24
CA GLU A 169 2.84 4.90 -9.57
C GLU A 169 2.17 4.37 -8.30
N ILE A 170 0.84 4.43 -8.25
CA ILE A 170 0.03 3.82 -7.20
C ILE A 170 -0.60 2.55 -7.76
N TYR A 171 -0.38 1.43 -7.08
CA TYR A 171 -0.96 0.14 -7.42
C TYR A 171 -1.41 -0.60 -6.17
N TYR A 172 -2.28 -1.59 -6.37
CA TYR A 172 -2.78 -2.45 -5.29
C TYR A 172 -2.22 -3.84 -5.48
N GLN A 173 -1.76 -4.44 -4.39
CA GLN A 173 -1.25 -5.80 -4.39
C GLN A 173 -1.60 -6.49 -3.08
N ASN A 174 -1.94 -7.77 -3.14
CA ASN A 174 -2.20 -8.55 -1.95
C ASN A 174 -0.91 -9.23 -1.47
N LEU A 175 -0.73 -9.24 -0.15
CA LEU A 175 0.33 -10.00 0.53
C LEU A 175 -0.32 -11.13 1.32
N GLU A 176 0.01 -12.37 0.99
CA GLU A 176 -0.33 -13.52 1.81
C GLU A 176 0.75 -13.73 2.88
N LEU A 177 0.32 -13.80 4.14
CA LEU A 177 1.16 -14.08 5.29
C LEU A 177 0.74 -15.40 5.92
N GLU A 178 1.68 -16.34 6.02
CA GLU A 178 1.51 -17.55 6.82
C GLU A 178 2.11 -17.33 8.20
N PHE A 179 1.38 -17.71 9.25
CA PHE A 179 1.78 -17.58 10.65
C PHE A 179 1.95 -18.95 11.30
N GLN A 180 2.89 -19.00 12.24
CA GLN A 180 3.09 -20.13 13.14
C GLN A 180 3.15 -19.63 14.60
N LYS A 181 2.49 -20.33 15.51
CA LYS A 181 2.57 -20.06 16.94
C LYS A 181 3.80 -20.75 17.53
N ILE A 182 4.71 -19.99 18.13
CA ILE A 182 5.93 -20.48 18.78
C ILE A 182 5.96 -19.91 20.19
N SER A 183 6.02 -20.77 21.20
CA SER A 183 6.03 -20.36 22.62
C SER A 183 4.88 -19.40 22.97
N ASP A 184 3.68 -19.72 22.51
CA ASP A 184 2.45 -18.92 22.64
C ASP A 184 2.41 -17.56 21.92
N GLU A 185 3.41 -17.24 21.11
CA GLU A 185 3.43 -16.05 20.28
C GLU A 185 3.22 -16.39 18.80
N TRP A 186 2.36 -15.62 18.12
CA TRP A 186 2.21 -15.72 16.67
C TRP A 186 3.39 -15.05 15.96
N LYS A 187 4.06 -15.79 15.08
CA LYS A 187 5.19 -15.29 14.27
C LYS A 187 4.93 -15.52 12.79
N VAL A 188 5.42 -14.62 11.95
CA VAL A 188 5.33 -14.74 10.50
C VAL A 188 6.32 -15.80 10.02
N ASN A 189 5.80 -16.80 9.33
CA ASN A 189 6.55 -17.91 8.78
C ASN A 189 6.86 -17.75 7.29
N LYS A 190 5.97 -17.12 6.53
CA LYS A 190 6.18 -16.79 5.10
C LYS A 190 5.44 -15.51 4.72
N ALA A 191 5.93 -14.86 3.68
CA ALA A 191 5.29 -13.69 3.07
C ALA A 191 5.39 -13.80 1.54
N ASN A 192 4.25 -13.84 0.86
CA ASN A 192 4.15 -14.03 -0.59
C ASN A 192 3.27 -12.95 -1.22
N TRP A 193 3.81 -12.19 -2.16
CA TRP A 193 3.01 -11.28 -2.98
C TRP A 193 2.16 -12.10 -3.96
N LEU A 194 0.87 -11.77 -4.04
CA LEU A 194 -0.05 -12.38 -5.00
C LEU A 194 -0.10 -11.51 -6.26
N GLU A 195 -0.12 -12.14 -7.44
CA GLU A 195 -0.28 -11.51 -8.75
C GLU A 195 -1.72 -11.02 -9.00
#